data_AF-R7ZDD0-F1
#
_entry.id   AF-R7ZDD0-F1
#
_cell.length_a   1.000
_cell.length_b   1.000
_cell.length_c   1.000
_cell.angle_alpha   90.00
_cell.angle_beta   90.00
_cell.angle_gamma   90.00
#
_symmetry.space_group_name_H-M   'P 1'
#
loop_
_entity.id
_entity.type
_entity.pdbx_description
1 polymer ?
#
loop_
_entity_poly.entity_id
_entity_poly.type
_entity_poly.pdbx_seq_one_letter_code
_entity_poly.pdbx_strand_id
1 'polypeptide(L)'
;MKIASITSIVGALTLVLCLRALQFFHLIDWSPIGFYKKWELFEDSSKLFQWSFLTFVLFLCGFFLYVTLQYVHIIPAVLTSFLLGLIFTITLEWIILDLPLQSASFKKLSIPFMVVVICLLRFLLETANFHQKEHTAQKGN
;
A
#
# COMPACT_ATOMS: atom_id res chain seq x y z
N MET A 1 -6.37 8.78 16.95
CA MET A 1 -5.97 9.65 15.81
C MET A 1 -4.45 9.83 15.68
N LYS A 2 -3.72 10.30 16.70
CA LYS A 2 -2.25 10.49 16.60
C LYS A 2 -1.50 9.26 16.09
N ILE A 3 -1.82 8.08 16.63
CA ILE A 3 -1.18 6.81 16.27
C ILE A 3 -1.46 6.47 14.80
N ALA A 4 -2.71 6.56 14.36
CA ALA A 4 -3.10 6.36 12.96
C ALA A 4 -2.27 7.23 12.00
N SER A 5 -2.09 8.52 12.31
CA SER A 5 -1.29 9.43 11.49
C SER A 5 0.18 9.00 11.44
N ILE A 6 0.80 8.69 12.58
CA ILE A 6 2.21 8.26 12.66
C ILE A 6 2.41 6.95 11.88
N THR A 7 1.59 5.94 12.15
CA THR A 7 1.69 4.64 11.49
C THR A 7 1.52 4.77 9.98
N SER A 8 0.62 5.63 9.52
CA SER A 8 0.37 5.84 8.09
C SER A 8 1.50 6.60 7.40
N ILE A 9 2.12 7.59 8.07
CA ILE A 9 3.30 8.29 7.53
C ILE A 9 4.46 7.31 7.40
N VAL A 10 4.74 6.54 8.46
CA VAL A 10 5.80 5.52 8.44
C VAL A 10 5.54 4.50 7.33
N GLY A 11 4.31 3.98 7.23
CA GLY A 11 3.92 3.04 6.18
C GLY A 11 4.10 3.61 4.76
N ALA A 12 3.71 4.87 4.53
CA ALA A 12 3.87 5.52 3.23
C ALA A 12 5.35 5.73 2.85
N LEU A 13 6.17 6.19 3.80
CA LEU A 13 7.61 6.36 3.59
C LEU A 13 8.28 5.01 3.30
N THR A 14 7.97 3.98 4.10
CA THR A 14 8.49 2.63 3.87
C THR A 14 8.06 2.10 2.50
N LEU A 15 6.80 2.26 2.10
CA LEU A 15 6.32 1.84 0.79
C LEU A 15 7.07 2.54 -0.35
N VAL A 16 7.24 3.86 -0.26
CA VAL A 16 7.96 4.63 -1.28
C VAL A 16 9.42 4.21 -1.39
N LEU A 17 10.09 3.95 -0.27
CA LEU A 17 11.45 3.43 -0.24
C LEU A 17 11.52 2.04 -0.88
N CYS A 18 10.61 1.14 -0.54
CA CYS A 18 10.52 -0.19 -1.15
C CYS A 18 10.24 -0.10 -2.65
N LEU A 19 9.31 0.75 -3.08
CA LEU A 19 8.99 0.97 -4.50
C LEU A 19 10.21 1.48 -5.28
N ARG A 20 10.96 2.44 -4.71
CA ARG A 20 12.23 2.87 -5.29
C ARG A 20 13.23 1.73 -5.40
N ALA A 21 13.37 0.91 -4.35
CA ALA A 21 14.28 -0.22 -4.37
C ALA A 21 13.87 -1.25 -5.43
N LEU A 22 12.58 -1.62 -5.48
CA LEU A 22 12.03 -2.53 -6.49
C LEU A 22 12.28 -2.02 -7.90
N GLN A 23 12.08 -0.73 -8.15
CA GLN A 23 12.36 -0.11 -9.44
C GLN A 23 13.87 -0.12 -9.75
N PHE A 24 14.72 0.20 -8.77
CA PHE A 24 16.18 0.23 -8.94
C PHE A 24 16.77 -1.14 -9.25
N PHE A 25 16.23 -2.20 -8.65
CA PHE A 25 16.64 -3.59 -8.90
C PHE A 25 15.90 -4.25 -10.07
N HIS A 26 15.10 -3.51 -10.85
CA HIS A 26 14.30 -4.03 -11.95
C HIS A 26 13.37 -5.21 -11.55
N LEU A 27 12.86 -5.20 -10.32
CA LEU A 27 11.92 -6.20 -9.79
C LEU A 27 10.46 -5.88 -10.13
N ILE A 28 10.20 -4.68 -10.68
CA ILE A 28 8.93 -4.25 -11.25
C ILE A 28 9.16 -3.72 -12.66
N ASP A 29 8.28 -4.06 -13.59
CA ASP A 29 8.37 -3.62 -14.99
C ASP A 29 7.79 -2.21 -15.22
N TRP A 30 7.24 -1.60 -14.19
CA TRP A 30 6.57 -0.30 -14.23
C TRP A 30 7.23 0.72 -13.31
N SER A 31 7.05 2.00 -13.63
CA SER A 31 7.54 3.12 -12.81
C SER A 31 6.42 3.64 -11.90
N PRO A 32 6.62 3.72 -10.58
CA PRO A 32 5.63 4.26 -9.65
C PRO A 32 5.24 5.71 -9.87
N ILE A 33 6.10 6.50 -10.51
CA ILE A 33 5.78 7.87 -10.95
C ILE A 33 5.39 7.95 -12.43
N GLY A 34 5.37 6.82 -13.15
CA GLY A 34 5.03 6.77 -14.57
C GLY A 34 3.55 7.07 -14.86
N PHE A 35 2.67 6.90 -13.87
CA PHE A 35 1.24 7.18 -14.04
C PHE A 35 0.93 8.66 -14.26
N TYR A 36 1.75 9.57 -13.72
CA TYR A 36 1.61 11.01 -13.93
C TYR A 36 1.64 11.36 -15.42
N LYS A 37 2.58 10.76 -16.16
CA LYS A 37 2.66 10.88 -17.62
C LYS A 37 1.52 10.17 -18.34
N LYS A 38 1.08 9.00 -17.84
CA LYS A 38 -0.04 8.26 -18.46
C LYS A 38 -1.35 9.06 -18.41
N TRP A 39 -1.54 9.88 -17.38
CA TRP A 39 -2.79 10.63 -17.13
C TRP A 39 -2.63 12.14 -17.34
N GLU A 40 -1.53 12.59 -17.95
CA GLU A 40 -1.22 14.01 -18.20
C GLU A 40 -1.28 14.88 -16.91
N LEU A 41 -1.01 14.25 -15.75
CA LEU A 41 -1.00 14.91 -14.45
C LEU A 41 0.42 15.35 -14.10
N PHE A 42 0.64 16.64 -13.88
CA PHE A 42 1.93 17.18 -13.40
C PHE A 42 3.13 16.80 -14.29
N GLU A 43 2.96 16.74 -15.61
CA GLU A 43 4.01 16.33 -16.56
C GLU A 43 5.26 17.23 -16.51
N ASP A 44 5.06 18.54 -16.39
CA ASP A 44 6.15 19.54 -16.30
C ASP A 44 6.76 19.67 -14.90
N SER A 45 6.25 18.92 -13.92
CA SER A 45 6.75 18.99 -12.56
C SER A 45 8.04 18.20 -12.36
N SER A 46 8.81 18.59 -11.34
CA SER A 46 10.03 17.86 -11.00
C SER A 46 9.72 16.42 -10.53
N LYS A 47 10.62 15.47 -10.82
CA LYS A 47 10.52 14.09 -10.30
C LYS A 47 10.41 14.06 -8.77
N LEU A 48 11.06 15.00 -8.09
CA LEU A 48 10.98 15.11 -6.63
C LEU A 48 9.55 15.44 -6.19
N PHE A 49 8.88 16.37 -6.87
CA PHE A 49 7.48 16.70 -6.61
C PHE A 49 6.56 15.50 -6.83
N GLN A 50 6.73 14.76 -7.93
CA GLN A 50 5.94 13.56 -8.23
C GLN A 50 6.07 12.48 -7.15
N TRP A 51 7.29 12.23 -6.64
CA TRP A 51 7.53 11.30 -5.54
C TRP A 51 6.95 11.80 -4.21
N SER A 52 7.07 13.09 -3.92
CA SER A 52 6.48 13.69 -2.72
C SER A 52 4.96 13.60 -2.75
N PHE A 53 4.33 13.89 -3.90
CA PHE A 53 2.89 13.76 -4.09
C PHE A 53 2.43 12.30 -3.99
N LEU A 54 3.19 11.35 -4.57
CA LEU A 54 2.90 9.92 -4.42
C LEU A 54 2.95 9.50 -2.94
N THR A 55 3.97 9.96 -2.20
CA THR A 55 4.08 9.70 -0.76
C THR A 55 2.87 10.24 0.00
N PHE A 56 2.41 11.45 -0.34
CA PHE A 56 1.24 12.06 0.26
C PHE A 56 -0.05 11.26 -0.03
N VAL A 57 -0.26 10.82 -1.26
CA VAL A 57 -1.40 9.98 -1.64
C VAL A 57 -1.36 8.65 -0.87
N LEU A 58 -0.21 7.99 -0.82
CA LEU A 58 -0.03 6.74 -0.07
C LEU A 58 -0.27 6.92 1.42
N PHE A 59 0.13 8.07 1.99
CA PHE A 59 -0.18 8.42 3.37
C PHE A 59 -1.69 8.51 3.59
N LEU A 60 -2.43 9.21 2.73
CA LEU A 60 -3.88 9.31 2.84
C LEU A 60 -4.54 7.93 2.72
N CYS A 61 -4.14 7.11 1.74
CA CYS A 61 -4.63 5.75 1.59
C CYS A 61 -4.37 4.91 2.84
N GLY A 62 -3.14 4.92 3.37
CA GLY A 62 -2.77 4.21 4.59
C GLY A 62 -3.57 4.68 5.81
N PHE A 63 -3.82 6.00 5.91
CA PHE A 63 -4.60 6.58 7.00
C PHE A 63 -6.06 6.14 6.99
N PHE A 64 -6.74 6.24 5.85
CA PHE A 64 -8.12 5.77 5.71
C PHE A 64 -8.22 4.27 5.93
N LEU A 65 -7.24 3.51 5.43
CA LEU A 65 -7.19 2.07 5.63
C LEU A 65 -7.04 1.73 7.11
N TYR A 66 -6.10 2.35 7.82
CA TYR A 66 -5.91 2.16 9.27
C TYR A 66 -7.21 2.44 10.05
N VAL A 67 -7.87 3.58 9.78
CA VAL A 67 -9.13 3.94 10.44
C VAL A 67 -10.23 2.92 10.14
N THR A 68 -10.33 2.42 8.91
CA THR A 68 -11.34 1.41 8.55
C THR A 68 -11.06 0.07 9.23
N LEU A 69 -9.79 -0.33 9.30
CA LEU A 69 -9.37 -1.60 9.89
C LEU A 69 -9.58 -1.67 11.40
N GLN A 70 -9.66 -0.52 12.09
CA GLN A 70 -10.11 -0.43 13.48
C GLN A 70 -11.55 -0.92 13.70
N TYR A 71 -12.32 -1.22 12.66
CA TYR A 71 -13.66 -1.78 12.82
C TYR A 71 -13.73 -3.27 12.46
N VAL A 72 -12.61 -3.85 11.99
CA VAL A 72 -12.55 -5.24 11.49
C VAL A 72 -11.72 -6.10 12.46
N HIS A 73 -12.34 -6.56 13.55
CA HIS A 73 -11.66 -7.39 14.58
C HIS A 73 -11.88 -8.90 14.46
N ILE A 74 -12.82 -9.31 13.62
CA ILE A 74 -13.28 -10.70 13.60
C ILE A 74 -12.30 -11.60 12.82
N ILE A 75 -11.53 -11.02 11.89
CA ILE A 75 -10.69 -11.78 10.95
C ILE A 75 -9.21 -11.68 11.36
N PRO A 76 -8.47 -12.80 11.41
CA PRO A 76 -7.04 -12.79 11.69
C PRO A 76 -6.28 -11.85 10.77
N ALA A 77 -5.45 -10.97 11.35
CA ALA A 77 -4.68 -9.96 10.62
C ALA A 77 -3.87 -10.57 9.47
N VAL A 78 -3.30 -11.77 9.68
CA VAL A 78 -2.57 -12.52 8.65
C VAL A 78 -3.44 -12.79 7.42
N LEU A 79 -4.62 -13.37 7.62
CA LEU A 79 -5.52 -13.73 6.51
C LEU A 79 -6.05 -12.48 5.79
N THR A 80 -6.46 -11.46 6.55
CA THR A 80 -6.95 -10.19 5.99
C THR A 80 -5.86 -9.51 5.17
N SER A 81 -4.64 -9.39 5.71
CA SER A 81 -3.51 -8.76 5.03
C SER A 81 -3.12 -9.48 3.74
N PHE A 82 -3.15 -10.82 3.77
CA PHE A 82 -2.80 -11.64 2.61
C PHE A 82 -3.85 -11.51 1.50
N LEU A 83 -5.13 -11.74 1.81
CA LEU A 83 -6.20 -11.69 0.81
C LEU A 83 -6.39 -10.28 0.24
N LEU A 84 -6.49 -9.27 1.10
CA LEU A 84 -6.67 -7.89 0.65
C LEU A 84 -5.43 -7.38 -0.10
N GLY A 85 -4.23 -7.72 0.37
CA GLY A 85 -2.98 -7.37 -0.31
C GLY A 85 -2.87 -8.00 -1.69
N LEU A 86 -3.21 -9.29 -1.84
CA LEU A 86 -3.23 -9.96 -3.15
C LEU A 86 -4.25 -9.33 -4.10
N ILE A 87 -5.49 -9.16 -3.65
CA ILE A 87 -6.56 -8.56 -4.48
C ILE A 87 -6.14 -7.17 -4.95
N PHE A 88 -5.64 -6.34 -4.02
CA PHE A 88 -5.22 -4.98 -4.31
C PHE A 88 -4.05 -4.93 -5.30
N THR A 89 -2.99 -5.69 -5.04
CA THR A 89 -1.76 -5.68 -5.86
C THR A 89 -2.00 -6.22 -7.26
N ILE A 90 -2.71 -7.35 -7.39
CA ILE A 90 -3.09 -7.93 -8.68
C ILE A 90 -3.90 -6.91 -9.47
N THR A 91 -4.94 -6.32 -8.87
CA THR A 91 -5.81 -5.34 -9.54
C THR A 91 -5.03 -4.11 -9.98
N LEU A 92 -4.18 -3.57 -9.10
CA LEU A 92 -3.39 -2.37 -9.37
C LEU A 92 -2.41 -2.61 -10.51
N GLU A 93 -1.63 -3.70 -10.46
CA GLU A 93 -0.69 -4.04 -11.53
C GLU A 93 -1.41 -4.32 -12.85
N TRP A 94 -2.60 -4.92 -12.81
CA TRP A 94 -3.43 -5.12 -14.00
C TRP A 94 -3.76 -3.81 -14.71
N ILE A 95 -4.15 -2.78 -13.95
CA ILE A 95 -4.51 -1.45 -14.47
C ILE A 95 -3.26 -0.68 -14.94
N ILE A 96 -2.16 -0.79 -14.20
CA ILE A 96 -0.90 -0.09 -14.53
C ILE A 96 -0.33 -0.64 -15.84
N LEU A 97 -0.21 -1.96 -15.95
CA LEU A 97 0.39 -2.67 -17.09
C LEU A 97 -0.57 -2.86 -18.27
N ASP A 98 -1.84 -2.47 -18.13
CA ASP A 98 -2.87 -2.59 -19.16
C ASP A 98 -2.98 -4.03 -19.71
N LEU A 99 -3.09 -4.99 -18.79
CA LEU A 99 -2.99 -6.42 -19.13
C LEU A 99 -4.28 -6.96 -19.74
N PRO A 100 -4.21 -7.74 -20.84
CA PRO A 100 -5.37 -8.45 -21.37
C PRO A 100 -5.79 -9.59 -20.42
N LEU A 101 -7.07 -10.00 -20.49
CA LEU A 101 -7.66 -11.13 -19.76
C LEU A 101 -7.19 -12.50 -20.31
N GLN A 102 -5.87 -12.70 -20.40
CA GLN A 102 -5.24 -13.94 -20.82
C GLN A 102 -4.42 -14.52 -19.66
N SER A 103 -4.37 -15.85 -19.54
CA SER A 103 -3.61 -16.54 -18.49
C SER A 103 -2.11 -16.20 -18.50
N ALA A 104 -1.56 -15.86 -19.66
CA ALA A 104 -0.17 -15.42 -19.79
C ALA A 104 0.11 -14.07 -19.08
N SER A 105 -0.90 -13.22 -18.88
CA SER A 105 -0.77 -11.92 -18.22
C SER A 105 -0.35 -12.04 -16.75
N PHE A 106 -0.75 -13.11 -16.07
CA PHE A 106 -0.37 -13.35 -14.67
C PHE A 106 1.15 -13.48 -14.47
N LYS A 107 1.90 -13.89 -15.51
CA LYS A 107 3.37 -13.99 -15.44
C LYS A 107 4.08 -12.63 -15.39
N LYS A 108 3.38 -11.54 -15.73
CA LYS A 108 3.91 -10.17 -15.71
C LYS A 108 3.70 -9.46 -14.37
N LEU A 109 2.95 -10.07 -13.45
CA LEU A 109 2.71 -9.50 -12.13
C LEU A 109 3.95 -9.67 -11.24
N SER A 110 4.28 -8.65 -10.45
CA SER A 110 5.49 -8.65 -9.63
C SER A 110 5.23 -9.23 -8.25
N ILE A 111 5.69 -10.46 -8.02
CA ILE A 111 5.67 -11.09 -6.68
C ILE A 111 6.37 -10.22 -5.63
N PRO A 112 7.56 -9.63 -5.88
CA PRO A 112 8.21 -8.72 -4.92
C PRO A 112 7.33 -7.54 -4.50
N PHE A 113 6.60 -6.93 -5.44
CA PHE A 113 5.66 -5.86 -5.14
C PHE A 113 4.51 -6.35 -4.26
N MET A 114 3.92 -7.51 -4.57
CA MET A 114 2.85 -8.11 -3.76
C MET A 114 3.30 -8.33 -2.31
N VAL A 115 4.50 -8.89 -2.11
CA VAL A 115 5.05 -9.17 -0.78
C VAL A 115 5.24 -7.88 0.02
N VAL A 116 5.79 -6.83 -0.59
CA VAL A 116 5.96 -5.52 0.08
C VAL A 116 4.61 -4.97 0.56
N VAL A 117 3.59 -4.98 -0.30
CA VAL A 117 2.27 -4.46 0.06
C VAL A 117 1.61 -5.31 1.15
N ILE A 118 1.67 -6.64 1.06
CA ILE A 118 1.11 -7.55 2.07
C ILE A 118 1.78 -7.30 3.43
N CYS A 119 3.11 -7.19 3.47
CA CYS A 119 3.85 -6.91 4.70
C CYS A 119 3.46 -5.57 5.33
N LEU A 120 3.31 -4.51 4.52
CA LEU A 120 2.90 -3.20 5.01
C LEU A 120 1.44 -3.18 5.47
N LEU A 121 0.56 -3.86 4.75
CA LEU A 121 -0.82 -4.02 5.14
C LEU A 121 -0.94 -4.78 6.47
N ARG A 122 -0.12 -5.81 6.66
CA ARG A 122 -0.01 -6.54 7.91
C ARG A 122 0.47 -5.65 9.05
N PHE A 123 1.49 -4.82 8.82
CA PHE A 123 1.96 -3.83 9.78
C PHE A 123 0.84 -2.87 10.20
N LEU A 124 0.07 -2.33 9.25
CA LEU A 124 -1.08 -1.47 9.55
C LEU A 124 -2.15 -2.19 10.36
N LEU A 125 -2.52 -3.41 9.95
CA LEU A 125 -3.52 -4.25 10.61
C LEU A 125 -3.15 -4.63 12.04
N GLU A 126 -1.92 -5.11 12.26
CA GLU A 126 -1.45 -5.50 13.58
C GLU A 126 -1.38 -4.29 14.52
N THR A 127 -0.89 -3.15 14.02
CA THR A 127 -0.84 -1.91 14.79
C THR A 127 -2.24 -1.41 15.16
N ALA A 128 -3.18 -1.42 14.21
CA ALA A 128 -4.57 -1.01 14.44
C ALA A 128 -5.26 -1.91 15.48
N ASN A 129 -5.13 -3.22 15.33
CA ASN A 129 -5.72 -4.21 16.24
C ASN A 129 -5.13 -4.15 17.64
N PHE A 130 -3.81 -3.97 17.76
CA PHE A 130 -3.15 -3.85 19.06
C PHE A 130 -3.69 -2.66 19.86
N HIS A 131 -3.70 -1.47 19.25
CA HIS A 131 -4.19 -0.26 19.92
C HIS A 131 -5.68 -0.31 20.21
N GLN A 132 -6.47 -0.98 19.37
CA GLN A 132 -7.88 -1.21 19.68
C GLN A 132 -8.05 -2.02 20.96
N LYS A 133 -7.34 -3.15 21.06
CA LYS A 133 -7.42 -4.05 22.20
C LYS A 133 -7.00 -3.35 23.49
N GLU A 134 -5.93 -2.55 23.45
CA GLU A 134 -5.51 -1.73 24.58
C GLU A 134 -6.57 -0.71 24.99
N HIS A 135 -7.15 0.01 24.02
CA HIS A 135 -8.23 0.97 24.29
C HIS A 135 -9.47 0.31 24.89
N THR A 136 -9.85 -0.90 24.44
CA THR A 136 -10.97 -1.66 25.00
C THR A 136 -10.66 -2.20 26.39
N ALA A 137 -9.43 -2.71 26.62
CA ALA A 137 -9.00 -3.21 27.92
C ALA A 137 -8.98 -2.11 28.99
N GLN A 138 -8.55 -0.89 28.65
CA GLN A 138 -8.57 0.25 29.58
C GLN A 138 -9.97 0.77 29.92
N LYS A 139 -10.99 0.53 29.07
CA LYS A 139 -12.39 0.92 29.34
C LYS A 139 -13.18 -0.12 30.13
N GLY A 140 -12.67 -1.35 30.23
CA GLY A 140 -13.30 -2.45 30.96
C GLY A 140 -12.85 -2.57 32.43
N ASN A 141 -11.88 -1.75 32.86
CA ASN A 141 -11.48 -1.54 34.25
C ASN A 141 -12.00 -0.19 34.75
#